data_AF-A0A3B6ISY9-F1
#
_entry.id   AF-A0A3B6ISY9-F1
#
_cell.length_a   1.000
_cell.length_b   1.000
_cell.length_c   1.000
_cell.angle_alpha   90.00
_cell.angle_beta   90.00
_cell.angle_gamma   90.00
#
_symmetry.space_group_name_H-M   'P 1'
#
loop_
_entity.id
_entity.type
_entity.pdbx_description
1 polymer ?
#
loop_
_entity_poly.entity_id
_entity_poly.type
_entity_poly.pdbx_seq_one_letter_code
_entity_poly.pdbx_strand_id
1 'polypeptide(L)'
;MHIRPRLNRCFPRKNKLNQTSRAPFPVPMGSSSPSPSPEPPQSSAPAGGASNASLRWHILRRALLSRSASPHASEGTSSDPQEKGDTNKISRKTSRGFNLIECHTVPISQLNKSQGGSLNGNENGVECQRDVYVCYKLPCGGSPELNVIYRRDDSLELNDIEASNRFNIDTTGLVCCWPSEEVLAFYCINHSDMFRSKRVLELGAGYGLAGLVIAASANAGEVVISDGNPQVVGYIQQNISINAETFGQTKVKPMTLHWDQEQASDMLNSFDIIVASDCTFFKQFHRSLARTVKSLLKHSETSQAIFLSPKRGDSLNKFLDIIKEYDLCYELIENYDSTVWNLHKSYLAGDDTSWPNYNEEHCYPLLVRITFGHFV
;
A
#
# COMPACT_ATOMS: atom_id res chain seq x y z
N MET A 1 8.00 -9.49 -49.15
CA MET A 1 9.01 -10.57 -49.03
C MET A 1 9.52 -10.61 -47.59
N HIS A 2 9.69 -11.80 -47.02
CA HIS A 2 10.32 -11.98 -45.71
C HIS A 2 11.83 -11.71 -45.76
N ILE A 3 12.43 -11.40 -44.60
CA ILE A 3 13.51 -12.20 -43.98
C ILE A 3 13.59 -11.85 -42.49
N ARG A 4 13.76 -12.86 -41.63
CA ARG A 4 13.96 -12.77 -40.17
C ARG A 4 15.39 -13.30 -39.82
N PRO A 5 15.84 -13.32 -38.55
CA PRO A 5 17.16 -12.79 -38.20
C PRO A 5 18.30 -13.84 -38.14
N ARG A 6 19.55 -13.36 -38.02
CA ARG A 6 20.71 -14.20 -37.69
C ARG A 6 20.86 -14.40 -36.18
N LEU A 7 20.85 -15.67 -35.76
CA LEU A 7 21.39 -16.13 -34.48
C LEU A 7 22.92 -16.22 -34.55
N ASN A 8 23.60 -15.92 -33.44
CA ASN A 8 24.97 -16.38 -33.19
C ASN A 8 25.00 -17.23 -31.92
N ARG A 9 25.29 -18.53 -32.06
CA ARG A 9 25.78 -19.41 -30.98
C ARG A 9 27.19 -19.83 -31.35
N CYS A 10 28.11 -19.81 -30.39
CA CYS A 10 29.44 -20.43 -30.53
C CYS A 10 29.85 -21.11 -29.22
N PHE A 11 30.20 -22.39 -29.35
CA PHE A 11 30.83 -23.32 -28.41
C PHE A 11 31.51 -24.39 -29.27
N PRO A 12 32.44 -25.23 -28.77
CA PRO A 12 33.36 -25.05 -27.65
C PRO A 12 34.83 -25.38 -28.05
N ARG A 13 35.78 -25.35 -27.10
CA ARG A 13 37.05 -26.08 -27.22
C ARG A 13 37.28 -26.97 -25.99
N LYS A 14 37.74 -28.20 -26.22
CA LYS A 14 38.15 -29.20 -25.20
C LYS A 14 39.66 -29.44 -25.26
N ASN A 15 40.27 -29.72 -24.10
CA ASN A 15 41.43 -30.62 -23.83
C ASN A 15 41.90 -30.34 -22.39
N LYS A 16 42.48 -31.27 -21.60
CA LYS A 16 43.03 -32.61 -21.89
C LYS A 16 42.95 -33.52 -20.62
N LEU A 17 43.33 -34.80 -20.76
CA LEU A 17 43.28 -35.88 -19.75
C LEU A 17 44.30 -35.72 -18.59
N ASN A 18 44.05 -36.44 -17.49
CA ASN A 18 45.04 -37.35 -16.88
C ASN A 18 44.36 -38.59 -16.25
N GLN A 19 45.10 -39.69 -16.05
CA GLN A 19 44.61 -41.04 -15.71
C GLN A 19 45.38 -41.67 -14.52
N THR A 20 44.95 -42.89 -14.12
CA THR A 20 45.53 -43.84 -13.14
C THR A 20 45.07 -43.63 -11.67
N SER A 21 44.78 -44.66 -10.85
CA SER A 21 44.93 -46.12 -10.97
C SER A 21 43.85 -46.95 -10.19
N ARG A 22 44.03 -48.28 -10.09
CA ARG A 22 43.13 -49.34 -9.53
C ARG A 22 44.00 -50.27 -8.64
N ALA A 23 43.56 -51.09 -7.68
CA ALA A 23 42.25 -51.48 -7.07
C ALA A 23 42.57 -51.96 -5.60
N PRO A 24 41.90 -52.91 -4.89
CA PRO A 24 40.62 -53.63 -5.06
C PRO A 24 39.69 -53.66 -3.80
N PHE A 25 38.57 -54.39 -3.89
CA PHE A 25 37.57 -54.64 -2.83
C PHE A 25 37.96 -55.72 -1.80
N PRO A 26 37.29 -55.73 -0.64
CA PRO A 26 36.71 -56.98 -0.12
C PRO A 26 35.19 -56.89 0.18
N VAL A 27 34.55 -58.06 0.26
CA VAL A 27 33.11 -58.29 0.54
C VAL A 27 32.90 -58.51 2.05
N PRO A 28 31.71 -58.18 2.59
CA PRO A 28 31.00 -59.18 3.39
C PRO A 28 29.50 -59.30 3.07
N MET A 29 28.95 -60.49 3.32
CA MET A 29 27.50 -60.75 3.24
C MET A 29 26.76 -60.18 4.45
N GLY A 30 25.48 -59.82 4.26
CA GLY A 30 24.59 -59.41 5.35
C GLY A 30 23.18 -59.14 4.85
N SER A 31 22.28 -60.11 5.00
CA SER A 31 20.88 -60.03 4.57
C SER A 31 19.97 -59.51 5.68
N SER A 32 19.29 -58.38 5.46
CA SER A 32 18.12 -57.97 6.25
C SER A 32 17.28 -56.94 5.50
N SER A 33 16.04 -57.27 5.20
CA SER A 33 15.06 -56.37 4.56
C SER A 33 14.71 -55.19 5.49
N PRO A 34 14.54 -53.96 4.97
CA PRO A 34 14.04 -52.86 5.77
C PRO A 34 12.52 -53.01 6.00
N SER A 35 12.10 -52.94 7.26
CA SER A 35 10.68 -52.81 7.64
C SER A 35 10.10 -51.49 7.12
N PRO A 36 8.79 -51.42 6.79
CA PRO A 36 8.16 -50.16 6.38
C PRO A 36 8.15 -49.16 7.54
N SER A 37 8.50 -47.90 7.24
CA SER A 37 8.39 -46.78 8.17
C SER A 37 6.95 -46.61 8.69
N PRO A 38 6.74 -46.22 9.95
CA PRO A 38 5.41 -45.91 10.44
C PRO A 38 4.81 -44.70 9.70
N GLU A 39 3.50 -44.74 9.44
CA GLU A 39 2.78 -43.60 8.85
C GLU A 39 2.89 -42.36 9.76
N PRO A 40 2.98 -41.14 9.18
CA PRO A 40 2.91 -39.93 9.98
C PRO A 40 1.55 -39.83 10.67
N PRO A 41 1.48 -39.31 11.91
CA PRO A 41 0.22 -39.22 12.64
C PRO A 41 -0.78 -38.37 11.85
N GLN A 42 -1.96 -38.93 11.59
CA GLN A 42 -3.07 -38.20 10.97
C GLN A 42 -3.42 -37.00 11.85
N SER A 43 -3.19 -35.79 11.34
CA SER A 43 -3.65 -34.58 12.02
C SER A 43 -5.18 -34.56 11.99
N SER A 44 -5.79 -34.68 13.17
CA SER A 44 -7.22 -34.48 13.33
C SER A 44 -7.57 -33.04 12.91
N ALA A 45 -8.17 -32.90 11.73
CA ALA A 45 -8.64 -31.61 11.26
C ALA A 45 -9.66 -31.01 12.26
N PRO A 46 -9.57 -29.71 12.60
CA PRO A 46 -10.59 -29.07 13.42
C PRO A 46 -11.95 -29.14 12.72
N ALA A 47 -13.00 -29.39 13.49
CA ALA A 47 -14.34 -29.53 12.95
C ALA A 47 -14.84 -28.23 12.28
N GLY A 48 -15.30 -28.33 11.03
CA GLY A 48 -16.38 -27.49 10.52
C GLY A 48 -16.10 -26.02 10.21
N GLY A 49 -14.87 -25.62 9.88
CA GLY A 49 -14.57 -24.27 9.37
C GLY A 49 -14.10 -24.29 7.90
N ALA A 50 -14.80 -23.59 7.00
CA ALA A 50 -14.31 -23.41 5.62
C ALA A 50 -13.06 -22.52 5.62
N SER A 51 -11.94 -22.99 5.06
CA SER A 51 -10.72 -22.20 4.98
C SER A 51 -10.91 -20.97 4.07
N ASN A 52 -10.14 -19.90 4.30
CA ASN A 52 -10.19 -18.69 3.45
C ASN A 52 -9.95 -18.99 1.96
N ALA A 53 -9.17 -20.03 1.64
CA ALA A 53 -9.01 -20.52 0.27
C ALA A 53 -10.30 -21.20 -0.26
N SER A 54 -10.93 -22.07 0.54
CA SER A 54 -12.21 -22.70 0.18
C SER A 54 -13.32 -21.67 -0.03
N LEU A 55 -13.39 -20.65 0.83
CA LEU A 55 -14.38 -19.57 0.73
C LEU A 55 -14.14 -18.68 -0.51
N ARG A 56 -12.88 -18.38 -0.86
CA ARG A 56 -12.51 -17.70 -2.11
C ARG A 56 -12.93 -18.48 -3.35
N TRP A 57 -12.68 -19.79 -3.39
CA TRP A 57 -13.11 -20.65 -4.50
C TRP A 57 -14.62 -20.76 -4.60
N HIS A 58 -15.34 -20.79 -3.48
CA HIS A 58 -16.81 -20.80 -3.44
C HIS A 58 -17.41 -19.51 -4.00
N ILE A 59 -16.89 -18.34 -3.60
CA ILE A 59 -17.31 -17.03 -4.11
C ILE A 59 -17.03 -16.92 -5.62
N LEU A 60 -15.82 -17.28 -6.06
CA LEU A 60 -15.46 -17.26 -7.49
C LEU A 60 -16.36 -18.20 -8.31
N ARG A 61 -16.63 -19.41 -7.80
CA ARG A 61 -17.53 -20.39 -8.44
C ARG A 61 -18.95 -19.83 -8.57
N ARG A 62 -19.49 -19.17 -7.55
CA ARG A 62 -20.81 -18.51 -7.62
C ARG A 62 -20.84 -17.41 -8.68
N ALA A 63 -19.85 -16.51 -8.69
CA ALA A 63 -19.77 -15.42 -9.65
C ALA A 63 -19.64 -15.88 -11.13
N LEU A 64 -18.98 -17.03 -11.37
CA LEU A 64 -18.92 -17.63 -12.70
C LEU A 64 -20.25 -18.31 -13.10
N LEU A 65 -20.94 -18.94 -12.14
CA LEU A 65 -22.22 -19.60 -12.38
C LEU A 65 -23.38 -18.60 -12.58
N SER A 66 -23.41 -17.47 -11.86
CA SER A 66 -24.42 -16.42 -12.08
C SER A 66 -24.31 -15.81 -13.48
N ARG A 67 -23.08 -15.62 -13.98
CA ARG A 67 -22.80 -15.20 -15.36
C ARG A 67 -23.19 -16.23 -16.44
N SER A 68 -23.51 -17.45 -16.04
CA SER A 68 -23.95 -18.53 -16.94
C SER A 68 -25.48 -18.61 -17.07
N ALA A 69 -26.23 -17.79 -16.33
CA ALA A 69 -27.69 -17.69 -16.44
C ALA A 69 -28.11 -16.81 -17.65
N SER A 70 -29.21 -17.18 -18.28
CA SER A 70 -29.68 -16.61 -19.56
C SER A 70 -30.05 -15.11 -19.48
N PRO A 71 -29.91 -14.30 -20.56
CA PRO A 71 -30.14 -12.84 -20.57
C PRO A 71 -31.59 -12.35 -20.35
N HIS A 72 -32.52 -13.24 -19.98
CA HIS A 72 -33.94 -12.93 -19.79
C HIS A 72 -34.41 -13.00 -18.33
N ALA A 73 -33.49 -13.14 -17.37
CA ALA A 73 -33.80 -12.79 -15.98
C ALA A 73 -33.79 -11.26 -15.84
N SER A 74 -34.89 -10.69 -15.34
CA SER A 74 -34.98 -9.26 -15.02
C SER A 74 -33.89 -8.82 -14.05
N GLU A 75 -33.46 -7.56 -14.13
CA GLU A 75 -32.51 -6.93 -13.19
C GLU A 75 -33.10 -6.80 -11.77
N GLY A 76 -33.26 -7.93 -11.09
CA GLY A 76 -33.48 -7.99 -9.65
C GLY A 76 -32.13 -7.86 -8.95
N THR A 77 -31.93 -6.76 -8.22
CA THR A 77 -30.80 -6.56 -7.32
C THR A 77 -30.90 -7.50 -6.11
N SER A 78 -30.57 -8.77 -6.31
CA SER A 78 -30.42 -9.74 -5.24
C SER A 78 -29.08 -9.53 -4.52
N SER A 79 -28.99 -8.45 -3.74
CA SER A 79 -27.89 -8.25 -2.78
C SER A 79 -28.07 -9.18 -1.59
N ASP A 80 -27.80 -10.48 -1.80
CA ASP A 80 -27.91 -11.51 -0.78
C ASP A 80 -26.95 -11.18 0.40
N PRO A 81 -27.46 -10.94 1.63
CA PRO A 81 -26.64 -10.55 2.77
C PRO A 81 -25.51 -11.55 3.07
N GLN A 82 -25.71 -12.83 2.72
CA GLN A 82 -24.71 -13.87 2.93
C GLN A 82 -23.51 -13.72 1.98
N GLU A 83 -23.68 -13.26 0.74
CA GLU A 83 -22.56 -13.00 -0.18
C GLU A 83 -21.72 -11.80 0.26
N LYS A 84 -22.36 -10.74 0.78
CA LYS A 84 -21.65 -9.59 1.35
C LYS A 84 -20.91 -9.96 2.65
N GLY A 85 -21.51 -10.85 3.45
CA GLY A 85 -20.87 -11.40 4.65
C GLY A 85 -19.65 -12.27 4.33
N ASP A 86 -19.75 -13.15 3.33
CA ASP A 86 -18.65 -14.06 2.96
C ASP A 86 -17.52 -13.36 2.21
N THR A 87 -17.82 -12.36 1.36
CA THR A 87 -16.78 -11.52 0.73
C THR A 87 -16.02 -10.66 1.75
N ASN A 88 -16.71 -10.06 2.73
CA ASN A 88 -16.06 -9.32 3.81
C ASN A 88 -15.08 -10.20 4.64
N LYS A 89 -15.36 -11.49 4.83
CA LYS A 89 -14.47 -12.41 5.57
C LYS A 89 -13.16 -12.72 4.84
N ILE A 90 -13.14 -12.71 3.51
CA ILE A 90 -11.94 -13.05 2.70
C ILE A 90 -11.18 -11.85 2.14
N SER A 91 -11.81 -10.67 2.15
CA SER A 91 -11.25 -9.45 1.60
C SER A 91 -10.08 -8.94 2.46
N ARG A 92 -9.04 -8.44 1.80
CA ARG A 92 -7.99 -7.64 2.44
C ARG A 92 -8.34 -6.16 2.49
N LYS A 93 -9.31 -5.71 1.69
CA LYS A 93 -9.91 -4.39 1.85
C LYS A 93 -10.69 -4.39 3.15
N THR A 94 -10.46 -3.39 3.98
CA THR A 94 -11.14 -3.23 5.26
C THR A 94 -12.37 -2.36 5.06
N SER A 95 -13.47 -2.69 5.75
CA SER A 95 -14.67 -1.85 5.77
C SER A 95 -14.65 -0.80 6.88
N ARG A 96 -13.60 -0.81 7.71
CA ARG A 96 -13.31 0.11 8.82
C ARG A 96 -11.79 0.30 8.97
N GLY A 97 -11.39 1.38 9.64
CA GLY A 97 -10.03 1.63 10.10
C GLY A 97 -9.93 1.57 11.62
N PHE A 98 -8.90 2.21 12.16
CA PHE A 98 -8.74 2.42 13.61
C PHE A 98 -9.66 3.54 14.14
N ASN A 99 -10.24 4.36 13.27
CA ASN A 99 -11.16 5.46 13.59
C ASN A 99 -10.49 6.52 14.50
N LEU A 100 -9.24 6.87 14.17
CA LEU A 100 -8.35 7.76 14.91
C LEU A 100 -8.62 9.25 14.63
N ILE A 101 -9.21 9.56 13.47
CA ILE A 101 -9.58 10.91 13.07
C ILE A 101 -11.10 10.92 12.85
N GLU A 102 -11.82 11.83 13.50
CA GLU A 102 -13.26 11.98 13.35
C GLU A 102 -13.57 12.34 11.88
N CYS A 103 -14.38 11.53 11.19
CA CYS A 103 -14.74 11.79 9.80
C CYS A 103 -16.19 11.43 9.48
N HIS A 104 -16.77 12.10 8.48
CA HIS A 104 -18.11 11.80 7.97
C HIS A 104 -18.16 11.89 6.44
N THR A 105 -18.95 11.01 5.81
CA THR A 105 -19.07 10.94 4.35
C THR A 105 -20.24 11.78 3.86
N VAL A 106 -19.99 12.67 2.90
CA VAL A 106 -20.98 13.56 2.27
C VAL A 106 -21.16 13.17 0.80
N PRO A 107 -22.40 12.94 0.32
CA PRO A 107 -22.65 12.72 -1.11
C PRO A 107 -22.41 14.00 -1.93
N ILE A 108 -21.74 13.89 -3.08
CA ILE A 108 -21.46 15.03 -3.99
C ILE A 108 -22.71 15.86 -4.32
N SER A 109 -23.87 15.21 -4.46
CA SER A 109 -25.15 15.86 -4.75
C SER A 109 -25.64 16.85 -3.67
N GLN A 110 -25.01 16.88 -2.49
CA GLN A 110 -25.27 17.84 -1.43
C GLN A 110 -24.30 19.04 -1.44
N LEU A 111 -23.09 18.87 -2.01
CA LEU A 111 -22.06 19.92 -2.06
C LEU A 111 -22.42 21.04 -3.04
N ASN A 112 -23.01 20.69 -4.18
CA ASN A 112 -23.47 21.63 -5.22
C ASN A 112 -24.64 22.56 -4.75
N LYS A 113 -25.08 22.45 -3.50
CA LYS A 113 -26.09 23.33 -2.89
C LYS A 113 -25.53 24.33 -1.88
N SER A 114 -24.32 24.10 -1.35
CA SER A 114 -23.68 24.98 -0.36
C SER A 114 -22.68 25.96 -0.97
N GLN A 115 -22.04 25.60 -2.08
CA GLN A 115 -21.20 26.52 -2.84
C GLN A 115 -21.96 27.11 -4.03
N GLY A 116 -22.35 28.39 -3.94
CA GLY A 116 -22.94 29.16 -5.05
C GLY A 116 -21.95 29.54 -6.15
N GLY A 117 -20.86 28.80 -6.31
CA GLY A 117 -19.83 29.00 -7.32
C GLY A 117 -19.98 27.98 -8.44
N SER A 118 -20.20 28.46 -9.66
CA SER A 118 -20.19 27.61 -10.86
C SER A 118 -18.77 27.08 -11.09
N LEU A 119 -18.51 25.83 -10.70
CA LEU A 119 -17.36 25.06 -11.18
C LEU A 119 -17.56 24.75 -12.67
N ASN A 120 -17.30 25.74 -13.52
CA ASN A 120 -17.17 25.54 -14.96
C ASN A 120 -15.88 24.77 -15.24
N GLY A 121 -15.92 23.45 -14.99
CA GLY A 121 -14.86 22.54 -15.37
C GLY A 121 -14.73 22.44 -16.89
N ASN A 122 -13.49 22.47 -17.39
CA ASN A 122 -13.20 22.18 -18.80
C ASN A 122 -13.75 20.81 -19.19
N GLU A 123 -14.37 20.71 -20.37
CA GLU A 123 -15.11 19.55 -20.90
C GLU A 123 -14.27 18.28 -21.20
N ASN A 124 -13.11 18.09 -20.57
CA ASN A 124 -12.23 16.93 -20.74
C ASN A 124 -11.91 16.19 -19.42
N GLY A 125 -12.43 16.65 -18.28
CA GLY A 125 -12.38 15.91 -17.03
C GLY A 125 -13.62 15.03 -16.88
N VAL A 126 -13.46 13.71 -16.87
CA VAL A 126 -14.56 12.80 -16.52
C VAL A 126 -14.76 12.87 -15.00
N GLU A 127 -15.62 13.80 -14.54
CA GLU A 127 -16.21 13.71 -13.20
C GLU A 127 -16.99 12.39 -13.12
N CYS A 128 -16.44 11.39 -12.43
CA CYS A 128 -17.16 10.17 -12.19
C CYS A 128 -18.32 10.49 -11.25
N GLN A 129 -19.56 10.29 -11.72
CA GLN A 129 -20.81 10.60 -10.99
C GLN A 129 -21.02 9.80 -9.68
N ARG A 130 -19.98 9.12 -9.19
CA ARG A 130 -20.02 8.18 -8.09
C ARG A 130 -19.17 8.60 -6.89
N ASP A 131 -18.17 9.47 -7.06
CA ASP A 131 -17.19 9.78 -6.02
C ASP A 131 -17.83 10.30 -4.70
N VAL A 132 -17.11 10.17 -3.58
CA VAL A 132 -17.57 10.60 -2.25
C VAL A 132 -16.63 11.62 -1.65
N TYR A 133 -17.19 12.61 -0.96
CA TYR A 133 -16.45 13.47 -0.07
C TYR A 133 -16.40 12.83 1.31
N VAL A 134 -15.23 12.84 1.94
CA VAL A 134 -15.07 12.54 3.37
C VAL A 134 -14.49 13.78 4.02
N CYS A 135 -15.25 14.38 4.92
CA CYS A 135 -14.78 15.48 5.76
C CYS A 135 -14.15 14.88 7.02
N TYR A 136 -12.86 15.16 7.22
CA TYR A 136 -12.09 14.83 8.42
C TYR A 136 -11.97 16.07 9.29
N LYS A 137 -12.20 15.91 10.60
CA LYS A 137 -12.00 16.97 11.58
C LYS A 137 -10.73 16.67 12.38
N LEU A 138 -9.70 17.49 12.20
CA LEU A 138 -8.38 17.20 12.73
C LEU A 138 -8.33 17.45 14.24
N PRO A 139 -7.86 16.50 15.07
CA PRO A 139 -7.74 16.66 16.53
C PRO A 139 -6.53 17.55 16.93
N CYS A 140 -6.40 18.73 16.34
CA CYS A 140 -5.35 19.71 16.60
C CYS A 140 -5.90 21.11 16.89
N GLY A 141 -5.01 22.06 17.23
CA GLY A 141 -5.39 23.44 17.51
C GLY A 141 -6.19 24.08 16.35
N GLY A 142 -7.31 24.73 16.67
CA GLY A 142 -8.24 25.29 15.69
C GLY A 142 -9.21 24.28 15.06
N SER A 143 -9.00 22.98 15.26
CA SER A 143 -9.80 21.87 14.71
C SER A 143 -10.20 22.04 13.23
N PRO A 144 -9.22 22.28 12.32
CA PRO A 144 -9.50 22.45 10.90
C PRO A 144 -10.18 21.22 10.31
N GLU A 145 -11.05 21.47 9.33
CA GLU A 145 -11.69 20.43 8.53
C GLU A 145 -10.94 20.21 7.21
N LEU A 146 -10.76 18.95 6.82
CA LEU A 146 -10.18 18.54 5.54
C LEU A 146 -11.19 17.70 4.76
N ASN A 147 -11.48 18.14 3.53
CA ASN A 147 -12.40 17.49 2.61
C ASN A 147 -11.62 16.68 1.58
N VAL A 148 -11.70 15.35 1.63
CA VAL A 148 -10.97 14.45 0.73
C VAL A 148 -11.97 13.73 -0.18
N ILE A 149 -11.79 13.86 -1.49
CA ILE A 149 -12.50 13.04 -2.48
C ILE A 149 -11.86 11.66 -2.53
N TYR A 150 -12.72 10.65 -2.44
CA TYR A 150 -12.38 9.26 -2.72
C TYR A 150 -13.28 8.72 -3.84
N ARG A 151 -12.75 7.82 -4.67
CA ARG A 151 -13.61 7.00 -5.53
C ARG A 151 -14.47 6.08 -4.67
N ARG A 152 -15.78 6.10 -4.91
CA ARG A 152 -16.79 5.34 -4.13
C ARG A 152 -16.91 3.88 -4.55
N ASP A 153 -16.72 3.62 -5.84
CA ASP A 153 -17.01 2.32 -6.43
C ASP A 153 -15.76 1.45 -6.38
N ASP A 154 -15.87 0.31 -5.71
CA ASP A 154 -14.80 -0.67 -5.50
C ASP A 154 -14.45 -1.44 -6.78
N SER A 155 -15.16 -1.18 -7.87
CA SER A 155 -14.93 -1.76 -9.19
C SER A 155 -13.77 -1.08 -9.91
N LEU A 156 -12.76 -1.87 -10.30
CA LEU A 156 -11.79 -1.45 -11.30
C LEU A 156 -12.49 -1.27 -12.66
N GLU A 157 -12.34 -0.10 -13.26
CA GLU A 157 -12.79 0.18 -14.61
C GLU A 157 -11.77 -0.32 -15.65
N LEU A 158 -12.21 -0.51 -16.89
CA LEU A 158 -11.31 -0.89 -17.99
C LEU A 158 -10.17 0.13 -18.18
N ASN A 159 -10.46 1.42 -17.93
CA ASN A 159 -9.49 2.51 -17.99
C ASN A 159 -8.40 2.39 -16.92
N ASP A 160 -8.73 1.92 -15.71
CA ASP A 160 -7.74 1.71 -14.65
C ASP A 160 -6.80 0.54 -15.00
N ILE A 161 -7.35 -0.50 -15.64
CA ILE A 161 -6.58 -1.65 -16.15
C ILE A 161 -5.68 -1.20 -17.32
N GLU A 162 -6.17 -0.35 -18.22
CA GLU A 162 -5.36 0.23 -19.29
C GLU A 162 -4.22 1.08 -18.73
N ALA A 163 -4.50 1.99 -17.78
CA ALA A 163 -3.51 2.81 -17.11
C ALA A 163 -2.47 1.95 -16.37
N SER A 164 -2.91 0.93 -15.62
CA SER A 164 -2.04 -0.04 -14.93
C SER A 164 -1.04 -0.68 -15.88
N ASN A 165 -1.50 -1.21 -17.01
CA ASN A 165 -0.64 -1.83 -18.03
C ASN A 165 0.26 -0.80 -18.73
N ARG A 166 -0.25 0.41 -19.01
CA ARG A 166 0.46 1.45 -19.77
C ARG A 166 1.60 2.08 -18.99
N PHE A 167 1.43 2.28 -17.68
CA PHE A 167 2.39 2.95 -16.81
C PHE A 167 3.17 2.00 -15.89
N ASN A 168 2.92 0.68 -15.96
CA ASN A 168 3.53 -0.35 -15.10
C ASN A 168 3.31 -0.08 -13.60
N ILE A 169 2.08 0.29 -13.26
CA ILE A 169 1.62 0.66 -11.92
C ILE A 169 0.52 -0.28 -11.48
N ASP A 170 0.33 -0.43 -10.16
CA ASP A 170 -0.87 -1.07 -9.63
C ASP A 170 -2.00 -0.06 -9.40
N THR A 171 -3.19 -0.56 -9.06
CA THR A 171 -4.41 0.23 -8.86
C THR A 171 -4.78 0.40 -7.37
N THR A 172 -3.92 -0.02 -6.43
CA THR A 172 -4.23 -0.08 -4.98
C THR A 172 -4.55 1.30 -4.40
N GLY A 173 -3.89 2.35 -4.91
CA GLY A 173 -4.16 3.75 -4.54
C GLY A 173 -5.54 4.27 -4.95
N LEU A 174 -6.25 3.61 -5.89
CA LEU A 174 -7.62 3.96 -6.28
C LEU A 174 -8.69 3.25 -5.43
N VAL A 175 -8.33 2.23 -4.64
CA VAL A 175 -9.30 1.29 -4.02
C VAL A 175 -9.95 1.85 -2.74
N CYS A 176 -9.18 2.50 -1.86
CA CYS A 176 -9.65 3.16 -0.64
C CYS A 176 -8.50 3.85 0.11
N CYS A 177 -8.84 4.66 1.12
CA CYS A 177 -7.91 4.92 2.23
C CYS A 177 -7.62 3.60 2.97
N TRP A 178 -6.35 3.22 3.10
CA TRP A 178 -5.92 2.02 3.82
C TRP A 178 -5.72 2.31 5.30
N PRO A 179 -5.87 1.36 6.24
CA PRO A 179 -5.73 1.65 7.67
C PRO A 179 -4.39 2.29 8.05
N SER A 180 -3.31 1.93 7.36
CA SER A 180 -1.99 2.52 7.59
C SER A 180 -1.91 4.01 7.24
N GLU A 181 -2.76 4.48 6.33
CA GLU A 181 -2.85 5.89 5.91
C GLU A 181 -3.54 6.74 6.99
N GLU A 182 -4.62 6.23 7.58
CA GLU A 182 -5.26 6.83 8.75
C GLU A 182 -4.28 6.92 9.94
N VAL A 183 -3.55 5.83 10.24
CA VAL A 183 -2.58 5.83 11.34
C VAL A 183 -1.41 6.77 11.04
N LEU A 184 -0.97 6.89 9.78
CA LEU A 184 0.11 7.81 9.38
C LEU A 184 -0.35 9.26 9.54
N ALA A 185 -1.55 9.59 9.06
CA ALA A 185 -2.14 10.91 9.24
C ALA A 185 -2.27 11.27 10.74
N PHE A 186 -2.78 10.35 11.58
CA PHE A 186 -2.85 10.55 13.03
C PHE A 186 -1.46 10.74 13.68
N TYR A 187 -0.48 9.92 13.30
CA TYR A 187 0.90 10.06 13.76
C TYR A 187 1.47 11.44 13.41
N CYS A 188 1.23 11.93 12.19
CA CYS A 188 1.68 13.25 11.73
C CYS A 188 1.05 14.41 12.51
N ILE A 189 -0.21 14.30 12.94
CA ILE A 189 -0.86 15.31 13.81
C ILE A 189 -0.17 15.36 15.17
N ASN A 190 0.00 14.19 15.80
CA ASN A 190 0.60 14.05 17.13
C ASN A 190 2.09 14.48 17.15
N HIS A 191 2.75 14.52 15.99
CA HIS A 191 4.16 14.92 15.83
C HIS A 191 4.33 16.17 14.95
N SER A 192 3.30 17.02 14.84
CA SER A 192 3.25 18.19 13.95
C SER A 192 4.49 19.09 13.98
N ASP A 193 5.06 19.38 15.16
CA ASP A 193 6.29 20.19 15.28
C ASP A 193 7.51 19.63 14.53
N MET A 194 7.55 18.33 14.24
CA MET A 194 8.61 17.69 13.45
C MET A 194 8.66 18.25 12.01
N PHE A 195 7.50 18.59 11.44
CA PHE A 195 7.37 19.05 10.05
C PHE A 195 7.44 20.58 9.93
N ARG A 196 7.49 21.32 11.04
CA ARG A 196 7.50 22.79 11.05
C ARG A 196 8.64 23.35 10.21
N SER A 197 8.28 24.17 9.21
CA SER A 197 9.21 24.76 8.23
C SER A 197 10.06 23.75 7.43
N LYS A 198 9.71 22.46 7.43
CA LYS A 198 10.38 21.42 6.65
C LYS A 198 9.86 21.33 5.22
N ARG A 199 10.67 20.78 4.32
CA ARG A 199 10.23 20.27 3.02
C ARG A 199 9.90 18.77 3.15
N VAL A 200 8.65 18.41 2.88
CA VAL A 200 8.10 17.07 3.12
C VAL A 200 7.67 16.42 1.80
N LEU A 201 7.94 15.13 1.63
CA LEU A 201 7.44 14.30 0.53
C LEU A 201 6.59 13.17 1.09
N GLU A 202 5.42 12.95 0.51
CA GLU A 202 4.64 11.72 0.68
C GLU A 202 4.82 10.82 -0.55
N LEU A 203 5.26 9.58 -0.34
CA LEU A 203 5.45 8.57 -1.39
C LEU A 203 4.30 7.55 -1.40
N GLY A 204 3.75 7.27 -2.58
CA GLY A 204 2.68 6.28 -2.74
C GLY A 204 1.40 6.69 -2.02
N ALA A 205 1.08 7.99 -2.11
CA ALA A 205 0.12 8.68 -1.26
C ALA A 205 -1.33 8.18 -1.40
N GLY A 206 -1.69 7.51 -2.50
CA GLY A 206 -3.09 7.31 -2.85
C GLY A 206 -3.81 8.67 -2.90
N TYR A 207 -4.87 8.84 -2.11
CA TYR A 207 -5.61 10.10 -2.04
C TYR A 207 -4.90 11.22 -1.23
N GLY A 208 -3.78 10.91 -0.55
CA GLY A 208 -2.88 11.87 0.09
C GLY A 208 -3.32 12.40 1.45
N LEU A 209 -3.96 11.58 2.28
CA LEU A 209 -4.53 12.04 3.54
C LEU A 209 -3.45 12.54 4.50
N ALA A 210 -2.34 11.82 4.68
CA ALA A 210 -1.30 12.25 5.62
C ALA A 210 -0.56 13.51 5.13
N GLY A 211 -0.29 13.65 3.82
CA GLY A 211 0.24 14.88 3.23
C GLY A 211 -0.67 16.10 3.40
N LEU A 212 -1.98 15.95 3.14
CA LEU A 212 -2.98 17.02 3.35
C LEU A 212 -3.05 17.42 4.83
N VAL A 213 -2.99 16.44 5.73
CA VAL A 213 -2.98 16.64 7.18
C VAL A 213 -1.74 17.41 7.63
N ILE A 214 -0.53 17.01 7.19
CA ILE A 214 0.71 17.75 7.48
C ILE A 214 0.59 19.20 6.99
N ALA A 215 0.04 19.42 5.80
CA ALA A 215 -0.11 20.76 5.24
C ALA A 215 -1.06 21.66 6.04
N ALA A 216 -2.14 21.10 6.58
CA ALA A 216 -3.15 21.80 7.36
C ALA A 216 -2.79 22.01 8.84
N SER A 217 -2.00 21.12 9.46
CA SER A 217 -1.79 21.11 10.91
C SER A 217 -0.37 21.40 11.40
N ALA A 218 0.65 21.38 10.52
CA ALA A 218 2.05 21.33 10.94
C ALA A 218 2.94 22.53 10.56
N ASN A 219 2.39 23.54 9.87
CA ASN A 219 3.13 24.72 9.39
C ASN A 219 4.43 24.34 8.63
N ALA A 220 4.34 23.36 7.74
CA ALA A 220 5.46 22.94 6.89
C ALA A 220 5.84 24.04 5.88
N GLY A 221 7.06 24.00 5.36
CA GLY A 221 7.51 24.95 4.33
C GLY A 221 6.96 24.59 2.94
N GLU A 222 7.02 23.31 2.61
CA GLU A 222 6.40 22.73 1.42
C GLU A 222 6.07 21.25 1.69
N VAL A 223 4.90 20.80 1.23
CA VAL A 223 4.49 19.40 1.18
C VAL A 223 4.26 19.00 -0.27
N VAL A 224 4.96 17.96 -0.73
CA VAL A 224 4.75 17.36 -2.04
C VAL A 224 4.09 16.01 -1.82
N ILE A 225 2.92 15.81 -2.43
CA ILE A 225 2.11 14.60 -2.32
C ILE A 225 2.25 13.83 -3.63
N SER A 226 2.78 12.60 -3.57
CA SER A 226 3.18 11.88 -4.79
C SER A 226 2.67 10.44 -4.88
N ASP A 227 2.28 10.06 -6.10
CA ASP A 227 1.88 8.71 -6.45
C ASP A 227 2.41 8.35 -7.84
N GLY A 228 2.55 7.05 -8.12
CA GLY A 228 2.95 6.57 -9.44
C GLY A 228 1.81 6.61 -10.46
N ASN A 229 0.55 6.62 -10.01
CA ASN A 229 -0.61 6.58 -10.89
C ASN A 229 -1.09 7.99 -11.27
N PRO A 230 -1.05 8.40 -12.57
CA PRO A 230 -1.50 9.72 -12.99
C PRO A 230 -2.98 10.01 -12.69
N GLN A 231 -3.86 8.99 -12.62
CA GLN A 231 -5.26 9.17 -12.20
C GLN A 231 -5.34 9.51 -10.72
N VAL A 232 -4.53 8.86 -9.87
CA VAL A 232 -4.43 9.15 -8.43
C VAL A 232 -3.86 10.55 -8.21
N VAL A 233 -2.83 10.95 -8.96
CA VAL A 233 -2.27 12.32 -8.95
C VAL A 233 -3.33 13.37 -9.35
N GLY A 234 -4.28 13.02 -10.23
CA GLY A 234 -5.46 13.83 -10.52
C GLY A 234 -6.35 14.05 -9.28
N TYR A 235 -6.66 13.00 -8.52
CA TYR A 235 -7.38 13.11 -7.25
C TYR A 235 -6.60 13.90 -6.19
N ILE A 236 -5.28 13.67 -6.07
CA ILE A 236 -4.42 14.47 -5.19
C ILE A 236 -4.51 15.96 -5.54
N GLN A 237 -4.44 16.32 -6.83
CA GLN A 237 -4.58 17.72 -7.27
C GLN A 237 -5.96 18.31 -6.90
N GLN A 238 -7.05 17.54 -7.06
CA GLN A 238 -8.38 17.99 -6.63
C GLN A 238 -8.46 18.19 -5.11
N ASN A 239 -7.96 17.23 -4.33
CA ASN A 239 -7.94 17.29 -2.87
C ASN A 239 -7.09 18.46 -2.35
N ILE A 240 -5.98 18.78 -3.00
CA ILE A 240 -5.19 19.99 -2.70
C ILE A 240 -6.01 21.26 -2.99
N SER A 241 -6.67 21.35 -4.15
CA SER A 241 -7.45 22.53 -4.53
C SER A 241 -8.61 22.82 -3.58
N ILE A 242 -9.30 21.78 -3.11
CA ILE A 242 -10.46 21.91 -2.22
C ILE A 242 -10.08 22.40 -0.81
N ASN A 243 -8.86 22.10 -0.35
CA ASN A 243 -8.38 22.46 0.98
C ASN A 243 -7.36 23.60 0.98
N ALA A 244 -7.24 24.32 -0.13
CA ALA A 244 -6.19 25.34 -0.33
C ALA A 244 -6.20 26.44 0.76
N GLU A 245 -7.37 26.82 1.26
CA GLU A 245 -7.52 27.81 2.34
C GLU A 245 -7.06 27.27 3.71
N THR A 246 -7.14 25.95 3.93
CA THR A 246 -6.79 25.28 5.19
C THR A 246 -5.27 25.20 5.41
N PHE A 247 -4.45 25.28 4.36
CA PHE A 247 -2.99 25.11 4.45
C PHE A 247 -2.22 26.34 4.95
N GLY A 248 -2.88 27.49 5.10
CA GLY A 248 -2.28 28.71 5.63
C GLY A 248 -1.14 29.27 4.76
N GLN A 249 0.11 28.98 5.13
CA GLN A 249 1.31 29.38 4.38
C GLN A 249 2.09 28.18 3.81
N THR A 250 1.66 26.95 4.09
CA THR A 250 2.29 25.74 3.57
C THR A 250 2.09 25.66 2.06
N LYS A 251 3.16 25.52 1.29
CA LYS A 251 3.06 25.23 -0.15
C LYS A 251 2.69 23.76 -0.34
N VAL A 252 1.65 23.46 -1.11
CA VAL A 252 1.24 22.07 -1.37
C VAL A 252 1.21 21.79 -2.86
N LYS A 253 1.76 20.65 -3.30
CA LYS A 253 1.86 20.27 -4.71
C LYS A 253 1.62 18.78 -4.93
N PRO A 254 0.85 18.38 -5.95
CA PRO A 254 0.83 17.00 -6.43
C PRO A 254 2.09 16.70 -7.26
N MET A 255 2.49 15.44 -7.34
CA MET A 255 3.59 15.00 -8.20
C MET A 255 3.39 13.55 -8.67
N THR A 256 3.52 13.30 -9.98
CA THR A 256 3.68 11.93 -10.47
C THR A 256 5.10 11.47 -10.20
N LEU A 257 5.25 10.39 -9.44
CA LEU A 257 6.55 9.82 -9.09
C LEU A 257 6.52 8.29 -9.19
N HIS A 258 7.28 7.76 -10.15
CA HIS A 258 7.55 6.34 -10.26
C HIS A 258 8.89 6.01 -9.58
N TRP A 259 8.91 5.05 -8.66
CA TRP A 259 10.12 4.70 -7.91
C TRP A 259 11.24 4.08 -8.77
N ASP A 260 10.88 3.47 -9.91
CA ASP A 260 11.82 2.83 -10.84
C ASP A 260 12.44 3.81 -11.86
N GLN A 261 12.02 5.07 -11.87
CA GLN A 261 12.52 6.12 -12.76
C GLN A 261 13.52 7.04 -12.07
N GLU A 262 14.44 7.62 -12.85
CA GLU A 262 15.34 8.66 -12.37
C GLU A 262 14.54 9.94 -12.06
N GLN A 263 14.87 10.58 -10.94
CA GLN A 263 14.18 11.76 -10.46
C GLN A 263 14.87 13.03 -10.97
N ALA A 264 14.10 14.12 -11.11
CA ALA A 264 14.63 15.40 -11.55
C ALA A 264 15.74 15.91 -10.61
N SER A 265 16.79 16.51 -11.17
CA SER A 265 18.03 16.83 -10.45
C SER A 265 17.85 17.88 -9.35
N ASP A 266 16.84 18.74 -9.46
CA ASP A 266 16.41 19.72 -8.47
C ASP A 266 15.65 19.10 -7.28
N MET A 267 15.20 17.85 -7.41
CA MET A 267 14.49 17.11 -6.37
C MET A 267 15.41 16.16 -5.58
N LEU A 268 16.61 15.88 -6.07
CA LEU A 268 17.59 15.07 -5.36
C LEU A 268 18.06 15.76 -4.08
N ASN A 269 18.28 14.99 -2.99
CA ASN A 269 18.87 15.49 -1.73
C ASN A 269 18.15 16.73 -1.15
N SER A 270 16.82 16.77 -1.24
CA SER A 270 16.06 18.03 -1.08
C SER A 270 14.94 18.00 -0.03
N PHE A 271 14.46 16.82 0.36
CA PHE A 271 13.38 16.66 1.33
C PHE A 271 13.94 16.41 2.73
N ASP A 272 13.57 17.23 3.71
CA ASP A 272 13.95 17.01 5.10
C ASP A 272 13.23 15.77 5.67
N ILE A 273 11.97 15.54 5.27
CA ILE A 273 11.17 14.39 5.73
C ILE A 273 10.52 13.71 4.54
N ILE A 274 10.56 12.39 4.51
CA ILE A 274 9.74 11.56 3.62
C ILE A 274 8.75 10.77 4.47
N VAL A 275 7.49 10.70 4.07
CA VAL A 275 6.48 9.83 4.70
C VAL A 275 5.94 8.83 3.67
N ALA A 276 5.57 7.63 4.11
CA ALA A 276 4.94 6.64 3.25
C ALA A 276 4.02 5.70 4.03
N SER A 277 2.88 5.36 3.44
CA SER A 277 1.91 4.41 3.99
C SER A 277 1.90 3.13 3.17
N ASP A 278 2.06 1.98 3.82
CA ASP A 278 1.92 0.62 3.25
C ASP A 278 2.70 0.30 1.95
N CYS A 279 3.71 1.11 1.61
CA CYS A 279 4.46 1.00 0.36
C CYS A 279 5.36 -0.25 0.26
N THR A 280 5.49 -1.04 1.33
CA THR A 280 6.37 -2.22 1.40
C THR A 280 5.70 -3.54 0.97
N PHE A 281 4.46 -3.51 0.47
CA PHE A 281 3.75 -4.74 0.07
C PHE A 281 4.37 -5.45 -1.15
N PHE A 282 4.66 -4.72 -2.22
CA PHE A 282 5.12 -5.31 -3.49
C PHE A 282 6.65 -5.47 -3.53
N LYS A 283 7.13 -6.67 -3.19
CA LYS A 283 8.57 -7.01 -3.12
C LYS A 283 9.40 -6.64 -4.36
N GLN A 284 8.80 -6.66 -5.55
CA GLN A 284 9.45 -6.27 -6.80
C GLN A 284 9.91 -4.81 -6.82
N PHE A 285 9.26 -3.93 -6.06
CA PHE A 285 9.55 -2.50 -6.02
C PHE A 285 10.47 -2.08 -4.86
N HIS A 286 10.82 -2.98 -3.92
CA HIS A 286 11.61 -2.63 -2.73
C HIS A 286 12.94 -1.93 -3.04
N ARG A 287 13.70 -2.40 -4.04
CA ARG A 287 14.97 -1.77 -4.46
C ARG A 287 14.78 -0.39 -5.10
N SER A 288 13.67 -0.21 -5.81
CA SER A 288 13.30 1.08 -6.41
C SER A 288 12.93 2.08 -5.31
N LEU A 289 12.02 1.69 -4.40
CA LEU A 289 11.61 2.50 -3.25
C LEU A 289 12.78 2.89 -2.33
N ALA A 290 13.67 1.96 -2.01
CA ALA A 290 14.88 2.25 -1.22
C ALA A 290 15.83 3.24 -1.94
N ARG A 291 15.97 3.11 -3.27
CA ARG A 291 16.70 4.09 -4.09
C ARG A 291 16.04 5.47 -4.03
N THR A 292 14.72 5.54 -4.23
CA THR A 292 13.95 6.79 -4.17
C THR A 292 14.16 7.50 -2.83
N VAL A 293 14.07 6.77 -1.71
CA VAL A 293 14.36 7.33 -0.37
C VAL A 293 15.79 7.86 -0.30
N LYS A 294 16.81 7.06 -0.65
CA LYS A 294 18.22 7.50 -0.62
C LYS A 294 18.49 8.73 -1.51
N SER A 295 17.85 8.80 -2.68
CA SER A 295 18.09 9.86 -3.66
C SER A 295 17.37 11.18 -3.35
N LEU A 296 16.19 11.13 -2.72
CA LEU A 296 15.36 12.31 -2.46
C LEU A 296 15.51 12.86 -1.04
N LEU A 297 15.79 11.99 -0.07
CA LEU A 297 16.02 12.40 1.31
C LEU A 297 17.28 13.25 1.39
N LYS A 298 17.17 14.38 2.09
CA LYS A 298 18.27 15.30 2.32
C LYS A 298 19.31 14.67 3.23
N HIS A 299 20.58 14.79 2.85
CA HIS A 299 21.73 14.38 3.62
C HIS A 299 21.94 15.37 4.78
N SER A 300 21.22 15.15 5.89
CA SER A 300 21.28 15.96 7.11
C SER A 300 20.92 15.11 8.33
N GLU A 301 21.58 15.36 9.47
CA GLU A 301 21.31 14.69 10.76
C GLU A 301 19.85 14.78 11.22
N THR A 302 19.12 15.81 10.77
CA THR A 302 17.71 16.02 11.12
C THR A 302 16.73 15.42 10.10
N SER A 303 17.23 14.77 9.05
CA SER A 303 16.42 14.25 7.95
C SER A 303 16.17 12.75 8.05
N GLN A 304 14.93 12.35 7.81
CA GLN A 304 14.44 10.99 8.02
C GLN A 304 13.29 10.64 7.08
N ALA A 305 13.14 9.36 6.73
CA ALA A 305 11.89 8.82 6.21
C ALA A 305 11.13 8.09 7.32
N ILE A 306 9.81 8.24 7.35
CA ILE A 306 8.90 7.64 8.34
C ILE A 306 7.85 6.83 7.58
N PHE A 307 7.94 5.51 7.66
CA PHE A 307 6.99 4.61 7.01
C PHE A 307 6.09 3.98 8.08
N LEU A 308 4.79 3.95 7.83
CA LEU A 308 3.86 3.08 8.55
C LEU A 308 3.46 1.94 7.61
N SER A 309 3.85 0.71 7.94
CA SER A 309 3.62 -0.44 7.05
C SER A 309 3.41 -1.73 7.85
N PRO A 310 2.37 -2.52 7.57
CA PRO A 310 2.22 -3.85 8.17
C PRO A 310 3.31 -4.80 7.67
N LYS A 311 3.61 -5.82 8.47
CA LYS A 311 4.62 -6.86 8.15
C LYS A 311 4.38 -7.48 6.76
N ARG A 312 3.10 -7.78 6.46
CA ARG A 312 2.62 -8.46 5.25
C ARG A 312 3.43 -9.74 4.98
N GLY A 313 3.61 -10.55 6.04
CA GLY A 313 4.52 -11.69 6.05
C GLY A 313 5.99 -11.23 6.12
N ASP A 314 6.84 -11.81 5.28
CA ASP A 314 8.25 -11.47 5.16
C ASP A 314 8.53 -10.20 4.33
N SER A 315 7.49 -9.46 3.90
CA SER A 315 7.66 -8.35 2.96
C SER A 315 8.37 -7.15 3.59
N LEU A 316 7.90 -6.68 4.75
CA LEU A 316 8.54 -5.56 5.43
C LEU A 316 10.01 -5.88 5.77
N ASN A 317 10.29 -7.06 6.32
CA ASN A 317 11.64 -7.48 6.68
C ASN A 317 12.59 -7.47 5.47
N LYS A 318 12.14 -7.93 4.29
CA LYS A 318 12.94 -7.89 3.05
C LYS A 318 13.19 -6.46 2.55
N PHE A 319 12.26 -5.54 2.76
CA PHE A 319 12.50 -4.12 2.48
C PHE A 319 13.56 -3.55 3.43
N LEU A 320 13.50 -3.88 4.72
CA LEU A 320 14.48 -3.45 5.73
C LEU A 320 15.90 -3.98 5.46
N ASP A 321 16.03 -5.21 4.95
CA ASP A 321 17.32 -5.75 4.48
C ASP A 321 17.86 -4.92 3.29
N ILE A 322 17.00 -4.54 2.35
CA ILE A 322 17.36 -3.68 1.20
C ILE A 322 17.74 -2.25 1.65
N ILE A 323 17.12 -1.70 2.69
CA ILE A 323 17.51 -0.41 3.27
C ILE A 323 18.98 -0.45 3.73
N LYS A 324 19.42 -1.53 4.39
CA LYS A 324 20.83 -1.74 4.76
C LYS A 324 21.74 -1.90 3.56
N GLU A 325 21.32 -2.63 2.52
CA GLU A 325 22.09 -2.73 1.25
C GLU A 325 22.32 -1.38 0.56
N TYR A 326 21.51 -0.37 0.89
CA TYR A 326 21.60 1.00 0.36
C TYR A 326 22.31 1.97 1.33
N ASP A 327 23.10 1.49 2.30
CA ASP A 327 23.84 2.30 3.29
C ASP A 327 22.94 3.22 4.15
N LEU A 328 21.66 2.87 4.29
CA LEU A 328 20.71 3.57 5.16
C LEU A 328 20.54 2.79 6.47
N CYS A 329 20.38 3.52 7.56
CA CYS A 329 20.00 2.95 8.85
C CYS A 329 18.49 2.91 9.00
N TYR A 330 17.97 1.97 9.80
CA TYR A 330 16.57 1.99 10.22
C TYR A 330 16.38 1.64 11.69
N GLU A 331 15.30 2.17 12.25
CA GLU A 331 14.70 1.79 13.53
C GLU A 331 13.31 1.21 13.24
N LEU A 332 12.96 0.08 13.83
CA LEU A 332 11.63 -0.55 13.72
C LEU A 332 10.96 -0.49 15.10
N ILE A 333 9.87 0.27 15.20
CA ILE A 333 9.11 0.48 16.43
C ILE A 333 7.74 -0.17 16.27
N GLU A 334 7.42 -1.10 17.16
CA GLU A 334 6.11 -1.74 17.23
C GLU A 334 5.11 -0.86 17.99
N ASN A 335 5.38 -0.53 19.26
CA ASN A 335 4.54 0.37 20.06
C ASN A 335 5.03 1.84 19.94
N TYR A 336 4.60 2.54 18.88
CA TYR A 336 4.94 3.95 18.62
C TYR A 336 3.90 4.97 19.13
N ASP A 337 2.65 4.55 19.39
CA ASP A 337 1.59 5.38 19.95
C ASP A 337 0.68 4.54 20.85
N SER A 338 0.39 5.02 22.05
CA SER A 338 -0.36 4.27 23.06
C SER A 338 -1.84 4.08 22.72
N THR A 339 -2.45 5.00 21.97
CA THR A 339 -3.84 4.91 21.50
C THR A 339 -3.95 3.81 20.46
N VAL A 340 -3.07 3.85 19.45
CA VAL A 340 -3.04 2.86 18.36
C VAL A 340 -2.69 1.46 18.91
N TRP A 341 -1.74 1.37 19.86
CA TRP A 341 -1.37 0.12 20.52
C TRP A 341 -2.51 -0.47 21.37
N ASN A 342 -3.28 0.37 22.07
CA ASN A 342 -4.43 -0.09 22.85
C ASN A 342 -5.56 -0.60 21.96
N LEU A 343 -5.85 0.07 20.85
CA LEU A 343 -6.80 -0.43 19.84
C LEU A 343 -6.34 -1.76 19.23
N HIS A 344 -5.08 -1.86 18.81
CA HIS A 344 -4.49 -3.10 18.29
C HIS A 344 -4.67 -4.29 19.25
N LYS A 345 -4.35 -4.11 20.54
CA LYS A 345 -4.58 -5.17 21.55
C LYS A 345 -6.05 -5.52 21.72
N SER A 346 -6.94 -4.53 21.71
CA SER A 346 -8.40 -4.74 21.81
C SER A 346 -8.92 -5.60 20.66
N TYR A 347 -8.48 -5.33 19.42
CA TYR A 347 -8.82 -6.13 18.25
C TYR A 347 -8.22 -7.54 18.29
N LEU A 348 -6.98 -7.70 18.81
CA LEU A 348 -6.36 -9.02 18.99
C LEU A 348 -7.05 -9.87 20.07
N ALA A 349 -7.50 -9.25 21.16
CA ALA A 349 -8.23 -9.92 22.23
C ALA A 349 -9.67 -10.29 21.82
N GLY A 350 -10.23 -9.59 20.84
CA GLY A 350 -11.64 -9.69 20.45
C GLY A 350 -12.59 -8.86 21.35
N ASP A 351 -12.02 -7.96 22.18
CA ASP A 351 -12.78 -7.07 23.06
C ASP A 351 -13.56 -6.02 22.25
N ASP A 352 -12.95 -5.48 21.18
CA ASP A 352 -13.63 -4.67 20.18
C ASP A 352 -13.96 -5.50 18.92
N THR A 353 -15.25 -5.76 18.72
CA THR A 353 -15.78 -6.53 17.58
C THR A 353 -16.10 -5.67 16.35
N SER A 354 -15.81 -4.38 16.39
CA SER A 354 -16.09 -3.46 15.28
C SER A 354 -15.31 -3.79 14.00
N TRP A 355 -14.14 -4.42 14.12
CA TRP A 355 -13.29 -4.87 13.01
C TRP A 355 -13.13 -6.40 13.00
N PRO A 356 -14.17 -7.17 12.59
CA PRO A 356 -14.24 -8.63 12.77
C PRO A 356 -13.26 -9.45 11.91
N ASN A 357 -12.61 -8.83 10.91
CA ASN A 357 -11.57 -9.44 10.08
C ASN A 357 -10.17 -8.85 10.35
N TYR A 358 -9.93 -8.28 11.54
CA TYR A 358 -8.63 -7.76 11.94
C TYR A 358 -7.55 -8.86 11.89
N ASN A 359 -6.38 -8.51 11.37
CA ASN A 359 -5.23 -9.40 11.29
C ASN A 359 -3.95 -8.56 11.39
N GLU A 360 -3.15 -8.74 12.43
CA GLU A 360 -1.95 -7.93 12.70
C GLU A 360 -1.00 -7.81 11.48
N GLU A 361 -0.72 -8.93 10.81
CA GLU A 361 0.13 -9.02 9.61
C GLU A 361 -0.37 -8.22 8.40
N HIS A 362 -1.65 -7.82 8.39
CA HIS A 362 -2.30 -7.13 7.28
C HIS A 362 -2.90 -5.78 7.65
N CYS A 363 -3.10 -5.51 8.94
CA CYS A 363 -3.87 -4.39 9.46
C CYS A 363 -3.08 -3.52 10.45
N TYR A 364 -2.09 -4.05 11.17
CA TYR A 364 -1.29 -3.26 12.11
C TYR A 364 -0.03 -2.73 11.43
N PRO A 365 0.09 -1.41 11.17
CA PRO A 365 1.34 -0.86 10.67
C PRO A 365 2.37 -0.82 11.80
N LEU A 366 3.60 -1.23 11.49
CA LEU A 366 4.78 -0.93 12.30
C LEU A 366 5.37 0.39 11.83
N LEU A 367 5.97 1.16 12.74
CA LEU A 367 6.71 2.37 12.38
C LEU A 367 8.15 2.02 12.03
N VAL A 368 8.56 2.41 10.83
CA VAL A 368 9.96 2.38 10.39
C VAL A 368 10.47 3.81 10.29
N ARG A 369 11.52 4.14 11.04
CA ARG A 369 12.29 5.37 10.82
C ARG A 369 13.54 5.00 10.04
N ILE A 370 13.83 5.72 8.96
CA ILE A 370 14.97 5.48 8.07
C ILE A 370 15.81 6.76 8.02
N THR A 371 17.12 6.64 8.18
CA THR A 371 18.06 7.77 8.12
C THR A 371 19.31 7.40 7.33
N PHE A 372 20.12 8.40 6.97
CA PHE A 372 21.51 8.12 6.61
C PHE A 372 22.28 7.57 7.82
N GLY A 373 23.24 6.68 7.56
CA GLY A 373 24.26 6.31 8.55
C GLY A 373 25.20 7.49 8.84
N HIS A 374 25.86 7.44 10.00
CA HIS A 374 26.72 8.49 10.56
C HIS A 374 27.33 9.47 9.56
N PHE A 375 27.06 10.76 9.78
CA PHE A 375 27.76 11.87 9.14
C PHE A 375 29.21 11.88 9.63
N VAL A 376 30.16 11.82 8.69
CA VAL A 376 31.61 11.83 8.91
C VAL A 376 32.18 13.18 8.50
#